data_AF-A0A960CSM2-F1
#
_entry.id   AF-A0A960CSM2-F1
#
_cell.length_a   1.000
_cell.length_b   1.000
_cell.length_c   1.000
_cell.angle_alpha   90.00
_cell.angle_beta   90.00
_cell.angle_gamma   90.00
#
_symmetry.space_group_name_H-M   'P 1'
#
loop_
_entity.id
_entity.type
_entity.pdbx_description
1 polymer ?
#
loop_
_entity_poly.entity_id
_entity_poly.type
_entity_poly.pdbx_seq_one_letter_code
_entity_poly.pdbx_strand_id
1 'polypeptide(L)'
;MSDHITYNHGGVADFASDVGARSAQLMEIHDDILQRTNAIADFFQGTAAASFHEAQVQMLQGLRGLIETMNQHGRTISSVNDSAHQTDVMMGNLF
;
A
#
# COMPACT_ATOMS: atom_id res chain seq x y z
N MET A 1 -26.12 -14.11 -24.32
CA MET A 1 -25.75 -14.38 -22.92
C MET A 1 -24.74 -13.32 -22.54
N SER A 2 -25.13 -12.35 -21.72
CA SER A 2 -24.17 -11.39 -21.16
C SER A 2 -23.22 -12.16 -20.26
N ASP A 3 -21.92 -12.05 -20.53
CA ASP A 3 -20.86 -12.64 -19.73
C ASP A 3 -20.91 -11.99 -18.34
N HIS A 4 -21.49 -12.69 -17.36
CA HIS A 4 -21.62 -12.15 -16.01
C HIS A 4 -20.26 -12.22 -15.35
N ILE A 5 -19.70 -11.06 -15.01
CA ILE A 5 -18.51 -11.01 -14.17
C ILE A 5 -18.89 -11.62 -12.83
N THR A 6 -18.39 -12.81 -12.55
CA THR A 6 -18.56 -13.51 -11.27
C THR A 6 -17.31 -13.29 -10.45
N TYR A 7 -17.46 -12.71 -9.26
CA TYR A 7 -16.34 -12.48 -8.35
C TYR A 7 -16.22 -13.61 -7.34
N ASN A 8 -15.00 -14.09 -7.10
CA ASN A 8 -14.71 -14.85 -5.89
C ASN A 8 -14.51 -13.87 -4.73
N HIS A 9 -15.58 -13.50 -4.03
CA HIS A 9 -15.54 -12.48 -2.98
C HIS A 9 -14.55 -12.78 -1.86
N GLY A 10 -14.39 -14.06 -1.50
CA GLY A 10 -13.40 -14.49 -0.51
C GLY A 10 -11.97 -14.22 -1.00
N GLY A 11 -11.65 -14.67 -2.22
CA GLY A 11 -10.33 -14.45 -2.81
C GLY A 11 -9.98 -12.97 -3.02
N VAL A 12 -10.96 -12.14 -3.38
CA VAL A 12 -10.75 -10.69 -3.53
C VAL A 12 -10.54 -10.01 -2.17
N ALA A 13 -11.28 -10.41 -1.14
CA ALA A 13 -11.11 -9.90 0.23
C ALA A 13 -9.75 -10.31 0.84
N ASP A 14 -9.31 -11.55 0.61
CA ASP A 14 -7.99 -12.03 1.01
C ASP A 14 -6.89 -11.20 0.34
N PHE A 15 -7.02 -10.95 -0.97
CA PHE A 15 -6.06 -10.13 -1.70
C PHE A 15 -5.98 -8.68 -1.19
N ALA A 16 -7.13 -8.06 -0.88
CA ALA A 16 -7.15 -6.72 -0.27
C ALA A 16 -6.41 -6.69 1.08
N SER A 17 -6.61 -7.72 1.90
CA SER A 17 -5.94 -7.88 3.19
C SER A 17 -4.43 -8.06 3.02
N ASP A 18 -4.01 -8.87 2.05
CA ASP A 18 -2.60 -9.08 1.70
C ASP A 18 -1.91 -7.78 1.25
N VAL A 19 -2.59 -6.97 0.43
CA VAL A 19 -2.08 -5.64 0.02
C VAL A 19 -1.90 -4.74 1.24
N GLY A 20 -2.86 -4.74 2.18
CA GLY A 20 -2.74 -4.02 3.45
C GLY A 20 -1.57 -4.49 4.31
N ALA A 21 -1.39 -5.80 4.43
CA ALA A 21 -0.28 -6.39 5.19
C ALA A 21 1.09 -6.01 4.60
N ARG A 22 1.23 -6.06 3.26
CA ARG A 22 2.47 -5.63 2.57
C ARG A 22 2.74 -4.13 2.74
N SER A 23 1.70 -3.31 2.76
CA SER A 23 1.82 -1.88 3.05
C SER A 23 2.36 -1.63 4.47
N ALA A 24 1.89 -2.40 5.47
CA ALA A 24 2.42 -2.32 6.84
C ALA A 24 3.89 -2.74 6.91
N GLN A 25 4.29 -3.78 6.18
CA GLN A 25 5.71 -4.18 6.09
C GLN A 25 6.58 -3.07 5.47
N LEU A 26 6.08 -2.36 4.46
CA LEU A 26 6.81 -1.22 3.90
C LEU A 26 6.97 -0.07 4.90
N MET A 27 6.00 0.14 5.79
CA MET A 27 6.12 1.12 6.88
C MET A 27 7.22 0.73 7.87
N GLU A 28 7.33 -0.55 8.22
CA GLU A 28 8.42 -1.05 9.07
C GLU A 28 9.79 -0.83 8.40
N ILE A 29 9.89 -1.11 7.09
CA ILE A 29 11.11 -0.86 6.31
C ILE A 29 11.44 0.64 6.27
N HIS A 30 10.44 1.50 6.09
CA HIS A 30 10.62 2.95 6.12
C HIS A 30 11.25 3.40 7.44
N ASP A 31 10.74 2.91 8.57
CA ASP A 31 11.22 3.30 9.89
C ASP A 31 12.63 2.76 10.18
N ASP A 32 12.94 1.52 9.76
CA ASP A 32 14.28 0.94 9.85
C ASP A 32 15.31 1.74 9.02
N ILE A 33 14.94 2.14 7.79
CA ILE A 33 15.79 2.98 6.94
C ILE A 33 16.05 4.33 7.62
N LEU A 34 15.03 5.00 8.15
CA LEU A 34 15.18 6.26 8.89
C LEU A 34 16.15 6.09 10.07
N GLN A 35 15.97 5.04 10.86
CA GLN A 35 16.84 4.77 12.01
C GLN A 35 18.30 4.55 11.58
N ARG A 36 18.54 3.68 10.59
CA ARG A 36 19.89 3.35 10.12
C ARG A 36 20.60 4.54 9.49
N THR A 37 19.88 5.33 8.70
CA THR A 37 20.46 6.52 8.05
C THR A 37 20.79 7.61 9.06
N ASN A 38 19.96 7.81 10.08
CA ASN A 38 20.29 8.71 11.20
C ASN A 38 21.53 8.24 11.98
N ALA A 39 21.67 6.93 12.21
CA ALA A 39 22.79 6.37 12.97
C ALA A 39 24.16 6.59 12.29
N ILE A 40 24.18 6.85 10.99
CA ILE A 40 25.42 7.10 10.24
C ILE A 40 25.58 8.56 9.78
N ALA A 41 24.60 9.42 10.05
CA ALA A 41 24.58 10.79 9.52
C ALA A 41 25.81 11.59 9.96
N ASP A 42 26.26 11.42 11.21
CA ASP A 42 27.39 12.16 11.80
C ASP A 42 28.75 11.80 11.20
N PHE A 43 28.85 10.70 10.45
CA PHE A 43 30.08 10.36 9.71
C PHE A 43 30.26 11.22 8.45
N PHE A 44 29.20 11.87 7.98
CA PHE A 44 29.24 12.76 6.83
C PHE A 44 29.42 14.20 7.29
N GLN A 45 30.27 14.97 6.59
CA GLN A 45 30.55 16.37 6.91
C GLN A 45 30.52 17.24 5.65
N GLY A 46 30.29 18.54 5.82
CA GLY A 46 30.26 19.51 4.74
C GLY A 46 29.28 19.12 3.63
N THR A 47 29.70 19.21 2.38
CA THR A 47 28.88 18.87 1.20
C THR A 47 28.35 17.43 1.24
N ALA A 48 29.14 16.48 1.76
CA ALA A 48 28.71 15.09 1.84
C ALA A 48 27.53 14.89 2.80
N ALA A 49 27.50 15.63 3.91
CA ALA A 49 26.37 15.61 4.85
C ALA A 49 25.08 16.12 4.20
N ALA A 50 25.18 17.23 3.45
CA ALA A 50 24.05 17.79 2.73
C ALA A 50 23.50 16.81 1.69
N SER A 51 24.36 16.22 0.84
CA SER A 51 23.93 15.24 -0.16
C SER A 51 23.37 13.96 0.45
N PHE A 52 23.95 13.49 1.56
CA PHE A 52 23.42 12.33 2.28
C PHE A 52 22.02 12.59 2.84
N HIS A 53 21.83 13.75 3.48
CA HIS A 53 20.52 14.13 4.02
C HIS A 53 19.47 14.30 2.91
N GLU A 54 19.83 14.92 1.78
CA GLU A 54 18.93 15.06 0.64
C GLU A 54 18.49 13.69 0.10
N ALA A 55 19.44 12.75 -0.07
CA ALA A 55 19.13 11.39 -0.50
C ALA A 55 18.25 10.64 0.52
N GLN A 56 18.51 10.81 1.82
CA GLN A 56 17.68 10.26 2.88
C GLN A 56 16.23 10.77 2.79
N VAL A 57 16.04 12.09 2.66
CA VAL A 57 14.71 12.71 2.54
C VAL A 57 13.98 12.21 1.29
N GLN A 58 14.66 12.19 0.15
CA GLN A 58 14.06 11.74 -1.11
C GLN A 58 13.61 10.27 -1.03
N MET A 59 14.44 9.41 -0.47
CA MET A 59 14.12 7.98 -0.29
C MET A 59 12.92 7.78 0.64
N LEU A 60 12.92 8.44 1.81
CA LEU A 60 11.83 8.30 2.78
C LEU A 60 10.50 8.83 2.23
N GLN A 61 10.51 9.97 1.53
CA GLN A 61 9.33 10.50 0.85
C GLN A 61 8.81 9.55 -0.23
N GLY A 62 9.71 8.98 -1.04
CA GLY A 62 9.35 8.00 -2.06
C GLY A 62 8.70 6.75 -1.47
N LEU A 63 9.29 6.19 -0.40
CA LEU A 63 8.71 5.05 0.31
C LEU A 63 7.35 5.39 0.92
N ARG A 64 7.22 6.57 1.53
CA ARG A 64 5.95 7.03 2.10
C ARG A 64 4.84 7.09 1.05
N GLY A 65 5.13 7.66 -0.13
CA GLY A 65 4.19 7.71 -1.24
C GLY A 65 3.79 6.31 -1.75
N LEU A 66 4.73 5.37 -1.79
CA LEU A 66 4.44 3.97 -2.13
C LEU A 66 3.51 3.31 -1.12
N ILE A 67 3.76 3.48 0.18
CA ILE A 67 2.90 2.97 1.27
C ILE A 67 1.48 3.51 1.14
N GLU A 68 1.34 4.83 0.93
CA GLU A 68 0.03 5.47 0.75
C GLU A 68 -0.71 4.93 -0.47
N THR A 69 -0.01 4.73 -1.58
CA THR A 69 -0.57 4.13 -2.80
C THR A 69 -1.05 2.69 -2.55
N MET A 70 -0.28 1.87 -1.84
CA MET A 70 -0.68 0.50 -1.52
C MET A 70 -1.88 0.45 -0.57
N ASN A 71 -1.91 1.31 0.45
CA ASN A 71 -3.07 1.45 1.32
C ASN A 71 -4.34 1.84 0.55
N GLN A 72 -4.22 2.80 -0.37
CA GLN A 72 -5.33 3.18 -1.22
C GLN A 72 -5.77 2.04 -2.14
N HIS A 73 -4.82 1.27 -2.69
CA HIS A 73 -5.13 0.13 -3.53
C HIS A 73 -5.93 -0.94 -2.78
N GLY A 74 -5.50 -1.33 -1.57
CA GLY A 74 -6.23 -2.27 -0.72
C GLY A 74 -7.67 -1.82 -0.45
N ARG A 75 -7.86 -0.55 -0.09
CA ARG A 75 -9.20 0.04 0.12
C ARG A 75 -10.06 0.03 -1.15
N THR A 76 -9.47 0.31 -2.30
CA THR A 76 -10.18 0.26 -3.58
C THR A 76 -10.64 -1.15 -3.90
N ILE A 77 -9.81 -2.17 -3.67
CA ILE A 77 -10.19 -3.58 -3.86
C ILE A 77 -11.38 -3.94 -2.97
N SER A 78 -11.32 -3.61 -1.67
CA SER A 78 -12.43 -3.86 -0.74
C SER A 78 -13.72 -3.15 -1.18
N SER A 79 -13.65 -1.87 -1.53
CA SER A 79 -14.81 -1.08 -1.97
C SER A 79 -15.48 -1.66 -3.23
N VAL A 80 -14.68 -2.08 -4.21
CA VAL A 80 -15.19 -2.71 -5.43
C VAL A 80 -15.81 -4.07 -5.12
N ASN A 81 -15.18 -4.88 -4.26
CA ASN A 81 -15.72 -6.18 -3.85
C ASN A 81 -17.06 -6.05 -3.13
N ASP A 82 -17.18 -5.09 -2.21
CA ASP A 82 -18.43 -4.83 -1.48
C ASP A 82 -19.55 -4.40 -2.42
N SER A 83 -19.24 -3.51 -3.38
CA SER A 83 -20.19 -3.05 -4.40
C SER A 83 -20.67 -4.18 -5.31
N ALA A 84 -19.75 -5.07 -5.71
CA ALA A 84 -20.08 -6.24 -6.52
C ALA A 84 -20.95 -7.23 -5.74
N HIS A 85 -20.57 -7.56 -4.50
CA HIS A 85 -21.33 -8.45 -3.63
C HIS A 85 -22.75 -7.92 -3.40
N GLN A 86 -22.91 -6.61 -3.16
CA GLN A 86 -24.22 -6.00 -3.00
C GLN A 86 -25.07 -6.13 -4.27
N THR A 87 -24.47 -5.95 -5.44
CA THR A 87 -25.14 -6.09 -6.74
C THR A 87 -25.62 -7.53 -6.96
N ASP A 88 -24.77 -8.51 -6.65
CA ASP A 88 -25.10 -9.94 -6.80
C ASP A 88 -26.26 -10.36 -5.87
N VAL A 89 -26.24 -9.89 -4.62
CA VAL A 89 -27.34 -10.13 -3.66
C VAL A 89 -28.64 -9.48 -4.13
N MET A 90 -28.60 -8.25 -4.66
CA MET A 90 -29.79 -7.59 -5.20
C MET A 90 -30.35 -8.36 -6.40
N MET A 91 -29.51 -8.74 -7.35
CA MET A 91 -29.94 -9.51 -8.53
C MET A 91 -30.50 -10.88 -8.17
N GLY A 92 -29.90 -11.56 -7.18
CA GLY A 92 -30.42 -12.82 -6.64
C GLY A 92 -31.78 -12.71 -5.96
N ASN A 93 -32.19 -11.51 -5.51
CA ASN A 93 -33.53 -11.27 -4.96
C ASN A 93 -34.58 -10.92 -6.01
N LEU A 94 -34.18 -10.63 -7.26
CA LEU A 94 -35.09 -10.28 -8.36
C LEU A 94 -35.56 -11.50 -9.18
N PHE A 95 -34.91 -12.66 -9.02
CA PHE A 95 -35.15 -13.89 -9.79
C PHE A 95 -35.25 -15.11 -8.87
#